data_AF-A0A858REB8-F1
#
_entry.id   AF-A0A858REB8-F1
#
_cell.length_a   1.000
_cell.length_b   1.000
_cell.length_c   1.000
_cell.angle_alpha   90.00
_cell.angle_beta   90.00
_cell.angle_gamma   90.00
#
_symmetry.space_group_name_H-M   'P 1'
#
loop_
_entity.id
_entity.type
_entity.pdbx_description
1 polymer ?
#
loop_
_entity_poly.entity_id
_entity_poly.type
_entity_poly.pdbx_seq_one_letter_code
_entity_poly.pdbx_strand_id
1 'polypeptide(L)'
;MACIGDGMEFFFPGAASISEAHRLHQELAEDLIETTGWAVTPVKVYAVRYRAQEREFLAQVGIVHPPFPDEAPVRAIFDTPAAFLICTSIHGSGGTLPIIVSRSAVSDVEYFNGIHDPVAIR
;
A
#
# COMPACT_ATOMS: atom_id res chain seq x y z
N MET A 1 5.18 8.01 -31.04
CA MET A 1 5.81 8.19 -29.72
C MET A 1 5.09 7.23 -28.79
N ALA A 2 5.77 6.16 -28.38
CA ALA A 2 5.12 5.00 -27.78
C ALA A 2 4.72 5.30 -26.32
N CYS A 3 3.41 5.30 -26.04
CA CYS A 3 2.86 5.27 -24.69
C CYS A 3 3.07 3.88 -24.11
N ILE A 4 4.17 3.68 -23.39
CA ILE A 4 4.32 2.55 -22.49
C ILE A 4 4.07 3.06 -21.07
N GLY A 5 2.89 2.75 -20.57
CA GLY A 5 2.51 2.73 -19.16
C GLY A 5 2.09 4.06 -18.58
N ASP A 6 0.85 4.11 -18.09
CA ASP A 6 0.31 5.00 -17.04
C ASP A 6 1.12 4.85 -15.72
N GLY A 7 2.43 5.04 -15.83
CA GLY A 7 3.43 4.68 -14.83
C GLY A 7 3.41 5.67 -13.69
N MET A 8 3.12 5.18 -12.50
CA MET A 8 3.23 5.98 -11.29
C MET A 8 4.61 6.62 -11.16
N GLU A 9 4.66 7.94 -11.26
CA GLU A 9 5.86 8.72 -10.93
C GLU A 9 6.15 8.71 -9.41
N PHE A 10 5.14 8.38 -8.59
CA PHE A 10 5.18 8.46 -7.13
C PHE A 10 4.72 7.18 -6.45
N PHE A 11 5.12 6.98 -5.20
CA PHE A 11 4.75 5.78 -4.42
C PHE A 11 3.28 5.73 -3.99
N PHE A 12 2.48 6.74 -4.35
CA PHE A 12 1.05 6.82 -4.06
C PHE A 12 0.29 7.16 -5.35
N PRO A 13 -0.62 6.30 -5.83
CA PRO A 13 -1.33 6.52 -7.08
C PRO A 13 -2.22 7.75 -7.06
N GLY A 14 -2.18 8.51 -8.15
CA GLY A 14 -2.97 9.73 -8.34
C GLY A 14 -2.41 10.98 -7.66
N ALA A 15 -1.24 10.89 -7.00
CA ALA A 15 -0.55 12.08 -6.52
C ALA A 15 0.02 12.89 -7.70
N ALA A 16 -0.07 14.22 -7.63
CA ALA A 16 0.52 15.14 -8.60
C ALA A 16 1.96 15.55 -8.26
N SER A 17 2.46 15.16 -7.08
CA SER A 17 3.83 15.43 -6.63
C SER A 17 4.29 14.48 -5.53
N ILE A 18 5.60 14.43 -5.28
CA ILE A 18 6.20 13.71 -4.14
C ILE A 18 5.60 14.22 -2.82
N SER A 19 5.56 15.54 -2.61
CA SER A 19 5.03 16.14 -1.39
C SER A 19 3.57 15.75 -1.14
N GLU A 20 2.77 15.69 -2.21
CA GLU A 20 1.39 15.22 -2.11
C GLU A 20 1.30 13.73 -1.80
N ALA A 21 2.13 12.89 -2.44
CA ALA A 21 2.18 11.46 -2.14
C ALA A 21 2.52 11.21 -0.66
N HIS A 22 3.46 11.96 -0.09
CA HIS A 22 3.78 11.91 1.34
C HIS A 22 2.62 12.33 2.23
N ARG A 23 1.98 13.46 1.90
CA ARG A 23 0.82 13.95 2.67
C ARG A 23 -0.30 12.91 2.67
N LEU A 24 -0.69 12.40 1.51
CA LEU A 24 -1.76 11.41 1.37
C LEU A 24 -1.44 10.09 2.09
N HIS A 25 -0.18 9.63 2.00
CA HIS A 25 0.25 8.43 2.72
C HIS A 25 0.23 8.63 4.23
N GLN A 26 0.63 9.81 4.72
CA GLN A 26 0.59 10.12 6.15
C GLN A 26 -0.84 10.22 6.66
N GLU A 27 -1.74 10.93 5.96
CA GLU A 27 -3.16 11.01 6.31
C GLU A 27 -3.79 9.62 6.41
N LEU A 28 -3.50 8.75 5.43
CA LEU A 28 -3.99 7.38 5.45
C LEU A 28 -3.39 6.55 6.59
N ALA A 29 -2.13 6.77 6.96
CA ALA A 29 -1.50 6.12 8.10
C ALA A 29 -2.18 6.52 9.42
N GLU A 30 -2.49 7.80 9.58
CA GLU A 30 -3.18 8.36 10.75
C GLU A 30 -4.59 7.77 10.87
N ASP A 31 -5.36 7.74 9.78
CA ASP A 31 -6.68 7.13 9.71
C ASP A 31 -6.65 5.64 10.13
N LEU A 32 -5.64 4.89 9.67
CA LEU A 32 -5.49 3.48 10.02
C LEU A 32 -5.14 3.28 11.49
N ILE A 33 -4.25 4.12 12.04
CA ILE A 33 -3.90 4.06 13.47
C ILE A 33 -5.15 4.34 14.31
N GLU A 34 -5.95 5.34 13.94
CA GLU A 34 -7.20 5.67 14.63
C GLU A 34 -8.23 4.53 14.51
N THR A 35 -8.40 3.97 13.33
CA THR A 35 -9.43 2.95 13.06
C THR A 35 -9.07 1.57 13.62
N THR A 36 -7.79 1.18 13.56
CA THR A 36 -7.32 -0.18 13.94
C THR A 36 -6.63 -0.24 15.30
N GLY A 37 -6.14 0.90 15.80
CA GLY A 37 -5.28 0.98 16.98
C GLY A 37 -3.87 0.42 16.75
N TRP A 38 -3.49 0.08 15.51
CA TRP A 38 -2.19 -0.52 15.21
C TRP A 38 -1.18 0.52 14.77
N ALA A 39 0.01 0.47 15.36
CA ALA A 39 1.13 1.25 14.89
C ALA A 39 1.58 0.76 13.51
N VAL A 40 1.60 1.68 12.54
CA VAL A 40 2.18 1.44 11.21
C VAL A 40 3.64 1.89 11.20
N THR A 41 4.46 1.17 10.43
CA THR A 41 5.86 1.54 10.21
C THR A 41 5.95 2.57 9.09
N PRO A 42 7.00 3.43 9.08
CA PRO A 42 7.15 4.48 8.06
C PRO A 42 7.65 3.95 6.71
N VAL A 43 7.86 2.63 6.56
CA VAL A 43 8.37 2.06 5.31
C VAL A 43 7.27 2.03 4.26
N LYS A 44 7.67 2.35 3.03
CA LYS A 44 6.78 2.37 1.87
C LYS A 44 6.84 1.02 1.19
N VAL A 45 5.81 0.20 1.38
CA VAL A 45 5.70 -1.11 0.73
C VAL A 45 5.10 -0.93 -0.66
N TYR A 46 5.78 -1.45 -1.68
CA TYR A 46 5.33 -1.42 -3.06
C TYR A 46 4.42 -2.60 -3.39
N ALA A 47 4.83 -3.81 -2.98
CA ALA A 47 4.08 -5.02 -3.22
C ALA A 47 4.25 -6.05 -2.11
N VAL A 48 3.21 -6.86 -1.90
CA VAL A 48 3.21 -8.00 -0.97
C VAL A 48 2.64 -9.20 -1.70
N ARG A 49 3.43 -10.28 -1.74
CA ARG A 49 3.00 -11.58 -2.20
C ARG A 49 2.60 -12.43 -1.00
N TYR A 50 1.40 -12.98 -1.02
CA TYR A 50 0.86 -13.73 0.12
C TYR A 50 0.00 -14.91 -0.31
N ARG A 51 -0.17 -15.87 0.60
CA ARG A 51 -1.00 -17.05 0.39
C ARG A 51 -2.32 -16.95 1.14
N ALA A 52 -3.42 -17.19 0.45
CA ALA A 52 -4.75 -17.34 1.04
C ALA A 52 -5.52 -18.41 0.27
N GLN A 53 -6.34 -19.22 0.96
CA GLN A 53 -7.17 -20.25 0.31
C GLN A 53 -6.39 -21.14 -0.68
N GLU A 54 -5.20 -21.59 -0.27
CA GLU A 54 -4.29 -22.43 -1.09
C GLU A 54 -3.80 -21.79 -2.40
N ARG A 55 -4.02 -20.48 -2.58
CA ARG A 55 -3.59 -19.71 -3.75
C ARG A 55 -2.64 -18.61 -3.35
N GLU A 56 -1.78 -18.23 -4.28
CA GLU A 56 -0.88 -17.08 -4.14
C GLU A 56 -1.51 -15.85 -4.80
N PHE A 57 -1.45 -14.73 -4.08
CA PHE A 57 -1.95 -13.44 -4.49
C PHE A 57 -0.84 -12.40 -4.43
N LEU A 58 -0.98 -11.35 -5.23
CA LEU A 58 -0.09 -10.21 -5.26
C LEU A 58 -0.91 -8.95 -5.01
N ALA A 59 -0.64 -8.30 -3.88
CA ALA A 59 -1.07 -6.93 -3.65
C ALA A 59 0.03 -6.00 -4.14
N GLN A 60 -0.29 -5.10 -5.06
CA GLN A 60 0.69 -4.17 -5.64
C GLN A 60 0.06 -2.81 -5.78
N VAL A 61 0.76 -1.77 -5.29
CA VAL A 61 0.31 -0.39 -5.36
C VAL A 61 0.00 -0.01 -6.82
N GLY A 62 -1.22 0.49 -7.06
CA GLY A 62 -1.75 0.86 -8.38
C GLY A 62 -2.49 -0.23 -9.12
N ILE A 63 -2.35 -1.47 -8.68
CA ILE A 63 -2.99 -2.62 -9.32
C ILE A 63 -4.25 -2.97 -8.53
N VAL A 64 -5.30 -3.37 -9.23
CA VAL A 64 -6.53 -3.88 -8.63
C VAL A 64 -6.20 -5.09 -7.77
N HIS A 65 -6.66 -5.07 -6.52
CA HIS A 65 -6.34 -6.11 -5.54
C HIS A 65 -7.22 -7.36 -5.71
N PRO A 66 -6.68 -8.53 -6.12
CA PRO A 66 -7.44 -9.78 -6.12
C PRO A 66 -7.54 -10.39 -4.70
N PRO A 67 -8.46 -11.34 -4.42
CA PRO A 67 -9.58 -11.81 -5.23
C PRO A 67 -10.92 -11.14 -4.86
N PHE A 68 -10.89 -9.97 -4.22
CA PHE A 68 -12.09 -9.38 -3.64
C PHE A 68 -13.04 -8.90 -4.76
N PRO A 69 -14.37 -9.05 -4.57
CA PRO A 69 -15.36 -8.71 -5.60
C PRO A 69 -15.39 -7.20 -5.90
N ASP A 70 -14.96 -6.40 -4.94
CA ASP A 70 -14.86 -4.96 -5.04
C ASP A 70 -13.49 -4.60 -5.61
N GLU A 71 -13.39 -4.69 -6.94
CA GLU A 71 -12.18 -4.42 -7.72
C GLU A 71 -11.75 -2.95 -7.56
N ALA A 72 -10.85 -2.70 -6.60
CA ALA A 72 -10.26 -1.39 -6.38
C ALA A 72 -8.73 -1.46 -6.41
N PRO A 73 -8.05 -0.47 -7.03
CA PRO A 73 -6.61 -0.40 -7.02
C PRO A 73 -6.07 -0.17 -5.60
N VAL A 74 -4.96 -0.84 -5.29
CA VAL A 74 -4.23 -0.60 -4.03
C VAL A 74 -3.68 0.81 -4.05
N ARG A 75 -4.02 1.61 -3.04
CA ARG A 75 -3.49 2.97 -2.84
C ARG A 75 -2.20 2.96 -2.03
N ALA A 76 -2.15 2.15 -0.99
CA ALA A 76 -0.98 2.02 -0.14
C ALA A 76 -0.98 0.66 0.55
N ILE A 77 0.21 0.22 0.95
CA ILE A 77 0.39 -0.96 1.78
C ILE A 77 1.24 -0.53 2.98
N PHE A 78 0.71 -0.76 4.18
CA PHE A 78 1.40 -0.44 5.43
C PHE A 78 1.92 -1.69 6.10
N ASP A 79 3.14 -1.63 6.61
CA ASP A 79 3.73 -2.71 7.38
C ASP A 79 3.53 -2.46 8.89
N THR A 80 3.16 -3.49 9.63
CA THR A 80 3.00 -3.48 11.10
C THR A 80 3.74 -4.69 11.70
N PRO A 81 4.00 -4.74 13.01
CA PRO A 81 4.68 -5.89 13.60
C PRO A 81 3.98 -7.25 13.36
N ALA A 82 2.66 -7.27 13.18
CA ALA A 82 1.88 -8.52 13.05
C ALA A 82 1.38 -8.80 11.63
N ALA A 83 1.18 -7.78 10.81
CA ALA A 83 0.50 -7.91 9.52
C ALA A 83 0.87 -6.79 8.54
N PHE A 84 0.50 -6.98 7.28
CA PHE A 84 0.42 -5.92 6.27
C PHE A 84 -1.03 -5.45 6.12
N LEU A 85 -1.22 -4.13 6.03
CA LEU A 85 -2.52 -3.48 5.83
C LEU A 85 -2.58 -2.95 4.41
N ILE A 86 -3.42 -3.56 3.58
CA ILE A 86 -3.60 -3.20 2.19
C ILE A 86 -4.80 -2.28 2.11
N CYS A 87 -4.56 -1.04 1.66
CA CYS A 87 -5.58 -0.02 1.49
C CYS A 87 -5.90 0.14 0.02
N THR A 88 -7.18 0.19 -0.30
CA THR A 88 -7.70 0.47 -1.65
C THR A 88 -8.53 1.76 -1.61
N SER A 89 -9.20 2.11 -2.70
CA SER A 89 -10.21 3.19 -2.66
C SER A 89 -11.46 2.84 -1.84
N ILE A 90 -11.61 1.57 -1.43
CA ILE A 90 -12.79 1.06 -0.70
C ILE A 90 -12.40 0.64 0.73
N HIS A 91 -11.24 0.01 0.89
CA HIS A 91 -10.78 -0.52 2.17
C HIS A 91 -9.66 0.34 2.77
N GLY A 92 -9.72 0.58 4.07
CA GLY A 92 -8.69 1.31 4.81
C GLY A 92 -8.73 2.82 4.59
N SER A 93 -9.86 3.39 4.14
CA SER A 93 -10.08 4.83 3.97
C SER A 93 -11.47 5.22 4.45
N GLY A 94 -11.62 6.41 5.04
CA GLY A 94 -12.93 6.92 5.48
C GLY A 94 -13.59 6.04 6.56
N GLY A 95 -12.79 5.45 7.45
CA GLY A 95 -13.26 4.62 8.56
C GLY A 95 -13.57 3.16 8.22
N THR A 96 -13.29 2.71 6.99
CA THR A 96 -13.37 1.27 6.64
C THR A 96 -12.09 0.54 7.06
N LEU A 97 -12.22 -0.74 7.40
CA LEU A 97 -11.06 -1.56 7.75
C LEU A 97 -10.22 -1.85 6.50
N PRO A 98 -8.87 -1.86 6.63
CA PRO A 98 -8.00 -2.31 5.56
C PRO A 98 -8.13 -3.82 5.35
N ILE A 99 -7.63 -4.31 4.23
CA ILE A 99 -7.42 -5.74 4.03
C ILE A 99 -6.17 -6.14 4.83
N ILE A 100 -6.33 -7.08 5.76
CA ILE A 100 -5.28 -7.50 6.69
C ILE A 100 -4.66 -8.80 6.21
N VAL A 101 -3.35 -8.79 5.96
CA VAL A 101 -2.57 -9.98 5.61
C VAL A 101 -1.58 -10.29 6.72
N SER A 102 -1.78 -11.41 7.42
CA SER A 102 -0.83 -11.87 8.45
C SER A 102 0.57 -12.03 7.86
N ARG A 103 1.61 -11.62 8.60
CA ARG A 103 3.00 -11.86 8.19
C ARG A 103 3.29 -13.33 7.90
N SER A 104 2.66 -14.26 8.62
CA SER A 104 2.83 -15.70 8.39
C SER A 104 2.33 -16.18 7.02
N ALA A 105 1.46 -15.41 6.37
CA ALA A 105 0.93 -15.72 5.05
C ALA A 105 1.78 -15.12 3.91
N VAL A 106 2.73 -14.22 4.24
CA VAL A 106 3.53 -13.50 3.26
C VAL A 106 4.71 -14.33 2.81
N SER A 107 4.90 -14.46 1.50
CA SER A 107 6.04 -15.14 0.89
C SER A 107 7.11 -14.17 0.41
N ASP A 108 6.75 -12.94 0.06
CA ASP A 108 7.68 -11.93 -0.45
C ASP A 108 7.14 -10.51 -0.26
N VAL A 109 8.04 -9.54 -0.07
CA VAL A 109 7.71 -8.12 0.12
C VAL A 109 8.68 -7.26 -0.67
N GLU A 110 8.13 -6.40 -1.51
CA GLU A 110 8.90 -5.40 -2.25
C GLU A 110 8.64 -4.02 -1.66
N TYR A 111 9.71 -3.31 -1.35
CA TYR A 111 9.68 -1.95 -0.81
C TYR A 111 10.01 -0.94 -1.91
N PHE A 112 9.48 0.28 -1.82
CA PHE A 112 9.90 1.36 -2.69
C PHE A 112 11.35 1.74 -2.37
N ASN A 113 12.27 1.47 -3.30
CA ASN A 113 13.70 1.76 -3.16
C ASN A 113 14.10 3.22 -3.47
N GLY A 114 13.19 4.17 -3.25
CA GLY A 114 13.55 5.60 -3.20
C GLY A 114 14.07 6.24 -4.49
N ILE A 115 13.74 5.74 -5.70
CA ILE A 115 14.23 6.37 -6.95
C ILE A 115 13.78 7.86 -7.09
N HIS A 116 12.80 8.32 -6.29
CA HIS A 116 12.43 9.73 -6.16
C HIS A 116 12.32 10.25 -4.72
N ASP A 117 12.85 9.53 -3.72
CA ASP A 117 12.79 9.96 -2.33
C ASP A 117 14.16 10.51 -1.92
N PRO A 118 14.37 11.85 -1.86
CA PRO A 118 15.55 12.38 -1.21
C PRO A 118 15.45 12.02 0.27
N VAL A 119 16.04 10.89 0.64
CA VAL A 119 16.14 10.43 2.03
C VAL A 119 16.89 11.50 2.82
N ALA A 120 16.14 12.36 3.49
CA ALA A 120 16.67 13.26 4.50
C ALA A 120 16.97 12.42 5.74
N ILE A 121 18.21 11.95 5.84
CA ILE A 121 18.78 11.45 7.09
C ILE A 121 18.86 12.66 8.04
N ARG A 122 18.15 12.60 9.17
CA ARG A 122 18.39 13.43 10.34
C ARG A 122 18.90 12.56 11.48
#